data_AF-A0A4V2QM96-F1
#
_entry.id   AF-A0A4V2QM96-F1
#
_cell.length_a   1.000
_cell.length_b   1.000
_cell.length_c   1.000
_cell.angle_alpha   90.00
_cell.angle_beta   90.00
_cell.angle_gamma   90.00
#
_symmetry.space_group_name_H-M   'P 1'
#
loop_
_entity.id
_entity.type
_entity.pdbx_description
1 polymer ?
#
loop_
_entity_poly.entity_id
_entity_poly.type
_entity_poly.pdbx_seq_one_letter_code
_entity_poly.pdbx_strand_id
1 'polypeptide(L)'
;MDAPHDADRAHAKLAESASKLKDSAVQQVDSADRRTELAADRTILAGERTYAAWVRTGLAALASGIGARALLKDVVFPWLATATGTMLILFSAFCFAAAVWREMGAGAPPPRPDIKRLPATLLLVMNGFLMLVSLAALVGIWTARS
;
A
#
# COMPACT_ATOMS: atom_id res chain seq x y z
N MET A 1 -66.80 22.82 -21.90
CA MET A 1 -65.79 23.84 -22.26
C MET A 1 -64.91 23.99 -21.04
N ASP A 2 -64.03 23.01 -20.82
CA ASP A 2 -63.42 22.69 -19.52
C ASP A 2 -61.92 23.01 -19.51
N ALA A 3 -61.54 24.12 -20.15
CA ALA A 3 -60.16 24.54 -20.39
C ALA A 3 -59.29 24.87 -19.14
N PRO A 4 -59.81 25.41 -18.01
CA PRO A 4 -58.93 25.82 -16.91
C PRO A 4 -58.37 24.64 -16.09
N HIS A 5 -59.11 23.53 -15.97
CA HIS A 5 -58.70 22.38 -15.15
C HIS A 5 -57.59 21.53 -15.80
N ASP A 6 -57.40 21.63 -17.11
CA ASP A 6 -56.36 20.89 -17.85
C ASP A 6 -54.97 21.54 -17.72
N ALA A 7 -54.91 22.87 -17.68
CA ALA A 7 -53.67 23.60 -17.47
C ALA A 7 -53.10 23.35 -16.06
N ASP A 8 -53.95 23.42 -15.02
CA ASP A 8 -53.54 23.17 -13.64
C ASP A 8 -53.02 21.74 -13.44
N ARG A 9 -53.66 20.74 -14.08
CA ARG A 9 -53.18 19.36 -14.08
C ARG A 9 -51.85 19.20 -14.81
N ALA A 10 -51.64 19.92 -15.91
CA ALA A 10 -50.37 19.91 -16.62
C ALA A 10 -49.24 20.50 -15.77
N HIS A 11 -49.48 21.63 -15.10
CA HIS A 11 -48.52 22.25 -14.19
C HIS A 11 -48.19 21.36 -12.98
N ALA A 12 -49.20 20.72 -12.38
CA ALA A 12 -48.99 19.78 -11.28
C ALA A 12 -48.14 18.56 -11.70
N LYS A 13 -48.40 17.99 -12.88
CA LYS A 13 -47.60 16.88 -13.43
C LYS A 13 -46.17 17.29 -13.77
N LEU A 14 -45.96 18.51 -14.23
CA LEU A 14 -44.62 19.05 -14.48
C LEU A 14 -43.83 19.24 -13.18
N ALA A 15 -44.48 19.77 -12.13
CA ALA A 15 -43.87 19.92 -10.82
C ALA A 15 -43.48 18.57 -10.19
N GLU A 16 -44.36 17.56 -10.29
CA GLU A 16 -44.08 16.19 -9.82
C GLU A 16 -42.93 15.53 -10.61
N SER A 17 -42.87 15.77 -11.92
CA SER A 17 -41.79 15.23 -12.77
C SER A 17 -40.45 15.89 -12.44
N ALA A 18 -40.46 17.21 -12.19
CA ALA A 18 -39.28 17.96 -11.77
C ALA A 18 -38.75 17.50 -10.40
N SER A 19 -39.65 17.22 -9.44
CA SER A 19 -39.23 16.69 -8.13
C SER A 19 -38.65 15.28 -8.24
N LYS A 20 -39.28 14.38 -9.02
CA LYS A 20 -38.76 13.03 -9.29
C LYS A 20 -37.40 13.05 -9.98
N LEU A 21 -37.18 13.97 -10.92
CA LEU A 21 -35.88 14.18 -11.57
C LEU A 21 -34.83 14.66 -10.58
N LYS A 22 -35.18 15.60 -9.69
CA LYS A 22 -34.28 16.08 -8.63
C LYS A 22 -33.87 14.93 -7.69
N ASP A 23 -34.83 14.15 -7.21
CA ASP A 23 -34.57 13.04 -6.29
C ASP A 23 -33.70 11.96 -6.96
N SER A 24 -33.97 11.66 -8.23
CA SER A 24 -33.17 10.73 -9.03
C SER A 24 -31.75 11.27 -9.28
N ALA A 25 -31.59 12.56 -9.54
CA ALA A 25 -30.29 13.19 -9.71
C ALA A 25 -29.46 13.15 -8.41
N VAL A 26 -30.10 13.41 -7.26
CA VAL A 26 -29.46 13.32 -5.94
C VAL A 26 -29.01 11.88 -5.66
N GLN A 27 -29.88 10.89 -5.89
CA GLN A 27 -29.52 9.47 -5.75
C GLN A 27 -28.39 9.06 -6.70
N GLN A 28 -28.38 9.58 -7.92
CA GLN A 28 -27.33 9.28 -8.88
C GLN A 28 -25.97 9.85 -8.44
N VAL A 29 -25.93 11.09 -7.93
CA VAL A 29 -24.72 11.70 -7.38
C VAL A 29 -24.20 10.92 -6.18
N ASP A 30 -25.06 10.58 -5.21
CA ASP A 30 -24.68 9.80 -4.04
C ASP A 30 -24.11 8.42 -4.43
N SER A 31 -24.75 7.75 -5.40
CA SER A 31 -24.25 6.48 -5.93
C SER A 31 -22.89 6.61 -6.65
N ALA A 32 -22.63 7.74 -7.31
CA ALA A 32 -21.38 8.02 -8.01
C ALA A 32 -20.25 8.33 -7.02
N ASP A 33 -20.53 9.09 -5.97
CA ASP A 33 -19.58 9.38 -4.89
C ASP A 33 -19.18 8.10 -4.17
N ARG A 34 -20.14 7.23 -3.83
CA ARG A 34 -19.83 5.95 -3.18
C ARG A 34 -18.99 5.03 -4.07
N ARG A 35 -19.23 5.01 -5.38
CA ARG A 35 -18.40 4.26 -6.34
C ARG A 35 -16.97 4.80 -6.40
N THR A 36 -16.82 6.12 -6.31
CA THR A 36 -15.51 6.79 -6.33
C THR A 36 -14.71 6.46 -5.07
N GLU A 37 -15.35 6.50 -3.90
CA GLU A 37 -14.75 6.10 -2.63
C GLU A 37 -14.32 4.63 -2.64
N LEU A 38 -15.19 3.73 -3.06
CA LEU A 38 -14.88 2.29 -3.19
C LEU A 38 -13.74 2.03 -4.19
N ALA A 39 -13.61 2.84 -5.24
CA ALA A 39 -12.50 2.75 -6.17
C ALA A 39 -11.17 3.17 -5.50
N ALA A 40 -11.18 4.25 -4.72
CA ALA A 40 -10.01 4.70 -3.97
C ALA A 40 -9.57 3.63 -2.94
N ASP A 41 -10.50 3.06 -2.18
CA ASP A 41 -10.19 2.02 -1.18
C ASP A 41 -9.50 0.79 -1.80
N ARG A 42 -9.97 0.36 -2.98
CA ARG A 42 -9.36 -0.76 -3.71
C ARG A 42 -7.91 -0.48 -4.11
N THR A 43 -7.59 0.76 -4.50
CA THR A 43 -6.21 1.13 -4.84
C THR A 43 -5.29 1.07 -3.63
N ILE A 44 -5.79 1.50 -2.46
CA ILE A 44 -5.03 1.47 -1.21
C ILE A 44 -4.78 0.04 -0.75
N LEU A 45 -5.82 -0.81 -0.73
CA LEU A 45 -5.72 -2.23 -0.37
C LEU A 45 -4.78 -3.02 -1.30
N ALA A 46 -4.70 -2.65 -2.59
CA ALA A 46 -3.71 -3.22 -3.51
C ALA A 46 -2.28 -2.78 -3.17
N GLY A 47 -2.11 -1.53 -2.73
CA GLY A 47 -0.85 -0.99 -2.21
C GLY A 47 -0.36 -1.75 -0.98
N GLU A 48 -1.23 -1.92 0.02
CA GLU A 48 -0.91 -2.63 1.26
C GLU A 48 -0.47 -4.08 1.02
N ARG A 49 -1.12 -4.80 0.09
CA ARG A 49 -0.73 -6.17 -0.29
C ARG A 49 0.67 -6.22 -0.92
N THR A 50 0.98 -5.23 -1.76
CA THR A 50 2.30 -5.11 -2.36
C THR A 50 3.34 -4.86 -1.28
N TYR A 51 3.07 -3.91 -0.37
CA TYR A 51 3.92 -3.62 0.78
C TYR A 51 4.20 -4.87 1.64
N ALA A 52 3.14 -5.58 2.05
CA ALA A 52 3.27 -6.80 2.84
C ALA A 52 4.07 -7.90 2.10
N ALA A 53 3.98 -7.95 0.77
CA ALA A 53 4.80 -8.85 -0.04
C ALA A 53 6.29 -8.49 0.01
N TRP A 54 6.64 -7.21 -0.17
CA TRP A 54 8.02 -6.73 -0.07
C TRP A 54 8.63 -6.96 1.32
N VAL A 55 7.86 -6.73 2.38
CA VAL A 55 8.33 -6.99 3.76
C VAL A 55 8.61 -8.47 3.97
N ARG A 56 7.70 -9.34 3.52
CA ARG A 56 7.84 -10.79 3.67
C ARG A 56 9.06 -11.32 2.95
N THR A 57 9.29 -10.90 1.70
CA THR A 57 10.46 -11.33 0.93
C THR A 57 11.75 -10.77 1.51
N GLY A 58 11.74 -9.52 2.00
CA GLY A 58 12.86 -8.93 2.74
C GLY A 58 13.23 -9.73 4.00
N LEU A 59 12.24 -10.11 4.82
CA LEU A 59 12.46 -10.90 6.05
C LEU A 59 12.98 -12.31 5.73
N ALA A 60 12.41 -12.97 4.72
CA ALA A 60 12.87 -14.28 4.28
C ALA A 60 14.31 -14.24 3.77
N ALA A 61 14.68 -13.20 3.02
CA ALA A 61 16.05 -12.99 2.54
C ALA A 61 17.01 -12.73 3.70
N LEU A 62 16.62 -11.92 4.70
CA LEU A 62 17.43 -11.66 5.89
C LEU A 62 17.70 -12.95 6.68
N ALA A 63 16.65 -13.70 7.01
CA ALA A 63 16.76 -14.96 7.74
C ALA A 63 17.64 -15.97 6.98
N SER A 64 17.47 -16.04 5.66
CA SER A 64 18.27 -16.90 4.80
C SER A 64 19.74 -16.45 4.74
N GLY A 65 20.04 -15.15 4.71
CA GLY A 65 21.41 -14.64 4.72
C GLY A 65 22.16 -14.98 6.01
N ILE A 66 21.47 -14.86 7.15
CA ILE A 66 22.01 -15.24 8.47
C ILE A 66 22.19 -16.77 8.55
N GLY A 67 21.17 -17.54 8.13
CA GLY A 67 21.21 -19.00 8.13
C GLY A 67 22.28 -19.57 7.20
N ALA A 68 22.43 -19.00 6.00
CA ALA A 68 23.45 -19.39 5.04
C ALA A 68 24.86 -19.27 5.63
N ARG A 69 25.18 -18.16 6.32
CA ARG A 69 26.48 -18.02 6.99
C ARG A 69 26.70 -19.10 8.06
N ALA A 70 25.68 -19.38 8.87
CA ALA A 70 25.78 -20.36 9.94
C ALA A 70 25.96 -21.80 9.43
N LEU A 71 25.28 -22.16 8.33
CA LEU A 71 25.33 -23.48 7.72
C LEU A 71 26.58 -23.70 6.86
N LEU A 72 27.03 -22.66 6.16
CA LEU A 72 28.09 -22.75 5.17
C LEU A 72 29.50 -22.54 5.73
N LYS A 73 29.65 -22.10 6.99
CA LYS A 73 30.97 -21.78 7.58
C LYS A 73 31.97 -22.94 7.57
N ASP A 74 31.50 -24.19 7.64
CA ASP A 74 32.34 -25.39 7.73
C ASP A 74 32.31 -26.25 6.44
N VAL A 75 31.49 -25.87 5.45
CA VAL A 75 31.21 -26.70 4.25
C VAL A 75 31.80 -26.09 2.98
N VAL A 76 31.89 -24.76 2.88
CA VAL A 76 32.38 -24.07 1.66
C VAL A 76 33.48 -23.06 2.00
N PHE A 77 34.23 -22.66 0.97
CA PHE A 77 35.29 -21.66 1.13
C PHE A 77 34.76 -20.40 1.84
N PRO A 78 35.46 -19.89 2.88
CA PRO A 78 34.93 -18.86 3.77
C PRO A 78 34.44 -17.60 3.05
N TRP A 79 35.09 -17.23 1.94
CA TRP A 79 34.72 -16.06 1.16
C TRP A 79 33.39 -16.24 0.40
N LEU A 80 33.05 -17.46 -0.05
CA LEU A 80 31.79 -17.77 -0.71
C LEU A 80 30.61 -17.63 0.25
N ALA A 81 30.71 -18.22 1.45
CA ALA A 81 29.67 -18.13 2.48
C ALA A 81 29.39 -16.66 2.88
N THR A 82 30.47 -15.88 3.00
CA THR A 82 30.43 -14.45 3.31
C THR A 82 29.76 -13.64 2.18
N ALA A 83 30.09 -13.95 0.92
CA ALA A 83 29.52 -13.28 -0.26
C ALA A 83 28.02 -13.56 -0.40
N THR A 84 27.58 -14.81 -0.23
CA THR A 84 26.17 -15.19 -0.30
C THR A 84 25.35 -14.52 0.80
N GLY A 85 25.82 -14.54 2.06
CA GLY A 85 25.14 -13.84 3.15
C GLY A 85 25.01 -12.34 2.89
N THR A 86 26.08 -11.70 2.42
CA THR A 86 26.11 -10.27 2.07
C THR A 86 25.09 -9.93 0.97
N MET A 87 25.03 -10.73 -0.10
CA MET A 87 24.09 -10.52 -1.21
C MET A 87 22.63 -10.58 -0.74
N LEU A 88 22.28 -11.56 0.10
CA LEU A 88 20.92 -11.71 0.64
C LEU A 88 20.55 -10.57 1.61
N ILE A 89 21.49 -10.12 2.43
CA ILE A 89 21.32 -8.98 3.35
C ILE A 89 21.10 -7.67 2.57
N LEU A 90 21.87 -7.43 1.51
CA LEU A 90 21.69 -6.27 0.63
C LEU A 90 20.37 -6.35 -0.15
N PHE A 91 19.99 -7.53 -0.63
CA PHE A 91 18.71 -7.74 -1.29
C PHE A 91 17.51 -7.49 -0.35
N SER A 92 17.63 -7.90 0.92
CA SER A 92 16.65 -7.57 1.97
C SER A 92 16.52 -6.05 2.18
N ALA A 93 17.65 -5.35 2.32
CA ALA A 93 17.67 -3.90 2.46
C ALA A 93 17.06 -3.18 1.25
N PHE A 94 17.33 -3.67 0.03
CA PHE A 94 16.70 -3.17 -1.19
C PHE A 94 15.18 -3.35 -1.18
N CYS A 95 14.67 -4.53 -0.79
CA CYS A 95 13.24 -4.79 -0.69
C CYS A 95 12.54 -3.82 0.30
N PHE A 96 13.17 -3.54 1.44
CA PHE A 96 12.66 -2.57 2.41
C PHE A 96 12.70 -1.13 1.87
N ALA A 97 13.78 -0.72 1.22
CA ALA A 97 13.88 0.61 0.60
C ALA A 97 12.85 0.81 -0.52
N ALA A 98 12.62 -0.20 -1.37
CA ALA A 98 11.61 -0.17 -2.41
C ALA A 98 10.18 -0.05 -1.84
N ALA A 99 9.92 -0.72 -0.72
CA ALA A 99 8.64 -0.62 -0.01
C ALA A 99 8.39 0.81 0.51
N VAL A 100 9.41 1.45 1.09
CA VAL A 100 9.34 2.82 1.61
C VAL A 100 9.23 3.87 0.50
N TRP A 101 10.02 3.74 -0.57
CA TRP A 101 9.96 4.67 -1.70
C TRP A 101 8.57 4.67 -2.36
N ARG A 102 7.91 3.50 -2.44
CA ARG A 102 6.54 3.42 -2.95
C ARG A 102 5.53 4.17 -2.09
N GLU A 103 5.65 4.08 -0.76
CA GLU A 103 4.75 4.77 0.18
C GLU A 103 4.94 6.29 0.11
N MET A 104 6.19 6.75 0.00
CA MET A 104 6.51 8.19 -0.13
C MET A 104 6.17 8.78 -1.51
N GLY A 105 6.19 7.96 -2.57
CA GLY A 105 5.93 8.38 -3.95
C GLY A 105 4.47 8.29 -4.40
N ALA A 106 3.56 7.80 -3.56
CA ALA A 106 2.12 7.78 -3.84
C ALA A 106 1.54 9.20 -3.74
N GLY A 107 1.71 9.96 -4.83
CA GLY A 107 1.27 11.35 -4.96
C GLY A 107 -0.25 11.55 -4.93
N ALA A 108 -0.61 12.75 -4.45
CA ALA A 108 -1.93 13.37 -4.31
C ALA A 108 -2.97 12.58 -3.48
N PRO A 109 -3.47 13.15 -2.37
CA PRO A 109 -4.55 12.54 -1.59
C PRO A 109 -5.80 12.38 -2.46
N PRO A 110 -6.37 11.17 -2.61
CA PRO A 110 -7.73 11.04 -3.09
C PRO A 110 -8.69 11.70 -2.07
N PRO A 111 -9.83 12.25 -2.52
CA PRO A 111 -10.85 12.79 -1.63
C PRO A 111 -11.30 11.72 -0.62
N ARG A 112 -10.95 11.97 0.66
CA ARG A 112 -11.40 11.30 1.89
C ARG A 112 -11.60 9.76 1.82
N PRO A 113 -10.54 8.97 2.09
CA PRO A 113 -10.68 7.55 2.41
C PRO A 113 -10.93 7.36 3.92
N ASP A 114 -12.01 6.65 4.28
CA ASP A 114 -12.42 6.31 5.66
C ASP A 114 -11.62 5.12 6.25
N ILE A 115 -10.49 4.77 5.64
CA ILE A 115 -9.64 3.65 6.07
C ILE A 115 -8.39 4.21 6.76
N LYS A 116 -8.21 3.84 8.04
CA LYS A 116 -7.01 4.19 8.83
C LYS A 116 -5.76 3.66 8.15
N ARG A 117 -5.00 4.54 7.49
CA ARG A 117 -3.67 4.23 6.97
C ARG A 117 -2.75 3.78 8.10
N LEU A 118 -1.97 2.74 7.86
CA LEU A 118 -0.83 2.43 8.72
C LEU A 118 0.08 3.66 8.76
N PRO A 119 0.45 4.17 9.95
CA PRO A 119 1.21 5.41 10.04
C PRO A 119 2.56 5.21 9.36
N ALA A 120 2.80 5.99 8.30
CA ALA A 120 4.05 5.97 7.52
C ALA A 120 5.29 6.10 8.42
N THR A 121 5.16 6.79 9.56
CA THR A 121 6.21 6.89 10.59
C THR A 121 6.57 5.55 11.22
N LEU A 122 5.60 4.71 11.58
CA LEU A 122 5.87 3.38 12.16
C LEU A 122 6.58 2.49 11.13
N LEU A 123 6.15 2.60 9.89
CA LEU A 123 6.68 1.87 8.75
C LEU A 123 8.12 2.29 8.46
N LEU A 124 8.41 3.60 8.48
CA LEU A 124 9.74 4.18 8.33
C LEU A 124 10.65 3.77 9.48
N VAL A 125 10.16 3.80 10.73
CA VAL A 125 10.92 3.40 11.94
C VAL A 125 11.26 1.91 11.90
N MET A 126 10.29 1.04 11.58
CA MET A 126 10.55 -0.41 11.47
C MET A 126 11.52 -0.74 10.35
N ASN A 127 11.38 -0.15 9.16
CA ASN A 127 12.28 -0.41 8.04
C ASN A 127 13.68 0.20 8.26
N GLY A 128 13.77 1.38 8.86
CA GLY A 128 15.05 1.96 9.27
C GLY A 128 15.77 1.12 10.31
N PHE A 129 15.03 0.58 11.28
CA PHE A 129 15.57 -0.38 12.27
C PHE A 129 16.06 -1.67 11.60
N LEU A 130 15.30 -2.24 10.67
CA LEU A 130 15.71 -3.43 9.91
C LEU A 130 16.94 -3.17 9.02
N MET A 131 17.05 -1.98 8.43
CA MET A 131 18.23 -1.57 7.65
C MET A 131 19.47 -1.47 8.55
N LEU A 132 19.33 -0.91 9.75
CA LEU A 132 20.36 -0.88 10.78
C LEU A 132 20.81 -2.30 11.19
N VAL A 133 19.87 -3.21 11.42
CA VAL A 133 20.17 -4.63 11.73
C VAL A 133 20.92 -5.30 10.57
N SER A 134 20.52 -5.02 9.32
CA SER A 134 21.19 -5.54 8.12
C SER A 134 22.64 -5.03 8.01
N LEU A 135 22.86 -3.74 8.26
CA LEU A 135 24.19 -3.13 8.28
C LEU A 135 25.05 -3.68 9.42
N ALA A 136 24.48 -3.84 10.62
CA ALA A 136 25.18 -4.44 11.76
C ALA A 136 25.57 -5.90 11.48
N ALA A 137 24.70 -6.67 10.82
CA ALA A 137 25.00 -8.02 10.38
C ALA A 137 26.12 -8.05 9.32
N LEU A 138 26.10 -7.11 8.36
CA LEU A 138 27.16 -6.96 7.36
C LEU A 138 28.52 -6.64 7.99
N VAL A 139 28.54 -5.69 8.93
CA VAL A 139 29.74 -5.33 9.69
C VAL A 139 30.23 -6.53 10.51
N GLY A 140 29.35 -7.25 11.20
CA GLY A 140 29.70 -8.46 11.95
C GLY A 140 30.19 -9.63 11.09
N ILE A 141 29.85 -9.65 9.80
CA ILE A 141 30.43 -10.58 8.82
C ILE A 141 31.85 -10.15 8.46
N TRP A 142 32.07 -8.85 8.25
CA TRP A 142 33.38 -8.29 7.92
C TRP A 142 34.40 -8.33 9.06
N THR A 143 33.98 -8.06 10.29
CA THR A 143 34.87 -8.09 11.46
C THR A 143 35.26 -9.52 11.83
N ALA A 144 34.39 -10.51 11.63
CA ALA A 144 34.72 -11.92 11.82
C ALA A 144 35.69 -12.49 10.76
N ARG A 145 36.03 -11.70 9.73
CA ARG A 145 37.06 -12.01 8.75
C ARG A 145 38.46 -11.51 9.19
N SER A 146 38.52 -10.65 10.22
CA SER A 146 39.76 -10.11 10.81
C SER A 146 40.22 -10.97 11.98
#